data_AF-A0A952I3A8-F1
#
_entry.id   AF-A0A952I3A8-F1
#
_cell.length_a   1.000
_cell.length_b   1.000
_cell.length_c   1.000
_cell.angle_alpha   90.00
_cell.angle_beta   90.00
_cell.angle_gamma   90.00
#
_symmetry.space_group_name_H-M   'P 1'
#
loop_
_entity.id
_entity.type
_entity.pdbx_description
1 polymer ?
#
loop_
_entity_poly.entity_id
_entity_poly.type
_entity_poly.pdbx_seq_one_letter_code
_entity_poly.pdbx_strand_id
1 'polypeptide(L)'
;GDIIHLRRPDGRDIDYWLNVNPDGEEKGMFVAFNPLNENIKKTVKIPLYYTGLTDKVMVIFDDEKEMELSIDRDYNFELEVTVKANQFTWITFR
;
A
#
# COMPACT_ATOMS: atom_id res chain seq x y z
N GLY A 1 -11.04 12.28 -0.80
CA GLY A 1 -9.91 11.35 -0.97
C GLY A 1 -9.55 11.24 -2.43
N ASP A 2 -8.28 11.00 -2.72
CA ASP A 2 -7.69 10.94 -4.06
C ASP A 2 -7.10 9.55 -4.33
N ILE A 3 -6.90 9.22 -5.61
CA ILE A 3 -6.24 7.98 -6.03
C ILE A 3 -4.92 8.31 -6.70
N ILE A 4 -3.85 7.70 -6.21
CA ILE A 4 -2.49 7.82 -6.74
C ILE A 4 -2.12 6.48 -7.38
N HIS A 5 -1.99 6.47 -8.71
CA HIS A 5 -1.47 5.32 -9.43
C HIS A 5 0.05 5.24 -9.25
N LEU A 6 0.53 4.18 -8.59
CA LEU A 6 1.96 4.00 -8.32
C LEU A 6 2.64 3.16 -9.41
N ARG A 7 1.88 2.30 -10.09
CA ARG A 7 2.34 1.54 -11.24
C ARG A 7 1.24 1.46 -12.30
N ARG A 8 1.64 1.48 -13.57
CA ARG A 8 0.72 1.29 -14.69
C ARG A 8 0.30 -0.19 -14.78
N PRO A 9 -1.00 -0.48 -14.92
CA PRO A 9 -1.47 -1.83 -15.16
C PRO A 9 -1.09 -2.30 -16.57
N ASP A 10 -0.20 -3.29 -16.65
CA ASP A 10 0.29 -3.87 -17.91
C ASP A 10 0.16 -5.41 -17.98
N GLY A 11 -0.33 -6.04 -16.90
CA GLY A 11 -0.52 -7.49 -16.82
C GLY A 11 0.77 -8.31 -16.66
N ARG A 12 1.92 -7.68 -16.39
CA ARG A 12 3.23 -8.35 -16.31
C ARG A 12 3.80 -8.46 -14.89
N ASP A 13 3.18 -7.79 -13.94
CA ASP A 13 3.58 -7.73 -12.53
C ASP A 13 2.34 -7.30 -11.72
N ILE A 14 2.48 -7.12 -10.41
CA ILE A 14 1.42 -6.55 -9.59
C ILE A 14 1.06 -5.13 -10.03
N ASP A 15 -0.23 -4.86 -10.09
CA ASP A 15 -0.80 -3.54 -10.36
C ASP A 15 -1.23 -2.95 -9.03
N TYR A 16 -0.82 -1.71 -8.73
CA TYR A 16 -1.08 -1.14 -7.41
C TYR A 16 -1.26 0.38 -7.42
N TRP A 17 -2.08 0.84 -6.49
CA TRP A 17 -2.45 2.23 -6.28
C TRP A 17 -2.65 2.52 -4.81
N LEU A 18 -2.68 3.80 -4.47
CA LEU A 18 -2.90 4.31 -3.13
C LEU A 18 -4.14 5.21 -3.14
N ASN A 19 -5.14 4.88 -2.33
CA ASN A 19 -6.20 5.82 -1.97
C ASN A 19 -5.69 6.66 -0.81
N VAL A 20 -5.99 7.96 -0.81
CA VAL A 20 -5.51 8.90 0.18
C VAL A 20 -6.66 9.75 0.70
N ASN A 21 -6.78 9.88 2.02
CA ASN A 21 -7.82 10.69 2.65
C ASN A 21 -7.33 11.32 3.98
N PRO A 22 -6.64 12.48 3.95
CA PRO A 22 -6.00 13.06 5.14
C PRO A 22 -6.97 13.40 6.28
N ASP A 23 -8.22 13.71 5.93
CA ASP A 23 -9.28 14.07 6.87
C ASP A 23 -10.03 12.83 7.42
N GLY A 24 -9.67 11.62 6.97
CA GLY A 24 -10.28 10.36 7.40
C GLY A 24 -9.56 9.73 8.59
N GLU A 25 -10.25 8.80 9.25
CA GLU A 25 -9.61 7.88 10.22
C GLU A 25 -8.56 7.00 9.52
N GLU A 26 -8.93 6.47 8.35
CA GLU A 26 -8.04 5.79 7.43
C GLU A 26 -7.44 6.80 6.46
N LYS A 27 -6.20 7.19 6.71
CA LYS A 27 -5.52 8.24 5.96
C LYS A 27 -4.99 7.79 4.62
N GLY A 28 -4.74 6.48 4.47
CA GLY A 28 -4.39 5.88 3.20
C GLY A 28 -4.78 4.42 3.11
N MET A 29 -4.98 3.92 1.89
CA MET A 29 -5.20 2.51 1.62
C MET A 29 -4.45 2.11 0.36
N PHE A 30 -3.40 1.31 0.52
CA PHE A 30 -2.68 0.69 -0.58
C PHE A 30 -3.42 -0.57 -1.03
N VAL A 31 -3.59 -0.73 -2.33
CA VAL A 31 -4.19 -1.92 -2.92
C VAL A 31 -3.25 -2.45 -3.99
N ALA A 32 -3.00 -3.75 -3.96
CA ALA A 32 -2.24 -4.46 -5.00
C ALA A 32 -3.03 -5.64 -5.54
N PHE A 33 -3.08 -5.75 -6.87
CA PHE A 33 -3.69 -6.85 -7.59
C PHE A 33 -2.63 -7.60 -8.38
N ASN A 34 -2.68 -8.93 -8.36
CA ASN A 34 -1.80 -9.79 -9.14
C ASN A 34 -2.57 -10.43 -10.30
N PRO A 35 -2.34 -10.00 -11.55
CA PRO A 35 -2.97 -10.58 -12.74
C PRO A 35 -2.31 -11.90 -13.18
N LEU A 36 -1.19 -12.32 -12.58
CA LEU A 36 -0.46 -13.51 -12.96
C LEU A 36 -1.01 -14.77 -12.27
N ASN A 37 -0.65 -15.92 -12.85
CA ASN A 37 -1.00 -17.25 -12.32
C ASN A 37 -0.01 -17.79 -11.27
N GLU A 38 0.90 -16.94 -10.78
CA GLU A 38 1.88 -17.28 -9.74
C GLU A 38 1.85 -16.25 -8.61
N ASN A 39 2.31 -16.64 -7.42
CA ASN A 39 2.39 -15.72 -6.28
C ASN A 39 3.56 -14.75 -6.48
N ILE A 40 3.31 -13.46 -6.29
CA ILE A 40 4.35 -12.44 -6.34
C ILE A 40 4.68 -11.98 -4.93
N LYS A 41 5.97 -11.90 -4.61
CA LYS A 41 6.49 -11.30 -3.38
C LYS A 41 7.42 -10.16 -3.77
N LYS A 42 7.11 -8.93 -3.36
CA LYS A 42 7.81 -7.74 -3.84
C LYS A 42 7.85 -6.65 -2.79
N THR A 43 9.02 -6.02 -2.63
CA THR A 43 9.14 -4.78 -1.88
C THR A 43 8.63 -3.62 -2.73
N VAL A 44 7.63 -2.92 -2.23
CA VAL A 44 7.06 -1.72 -2.85
C VAL A 44 7.35 -0.50 -1.98
N LYS A 45 7.62 0.63 -2.64
CA LYS A 45 7.78 1.93 -1.99
C LYS A 45 6.47 2.70 -2.11
N ILE A 46 5.85 2.99 -0.97
CA ILE A 46 4.52 3.62 -0.87
C ILE A 46 4.72 5.06 -0.39
N PRO A 47 4.39 6.08 -1.21
CA PRO A 47 4.50 7.48 -0.81
C PRO A 47 3.31 7.87 0.07
N LEU A 48 3.54 8.11 1.35
CA LEU A 48 2.54 8.54 2.32
C LEU A 48 2.47 10.07 2.48
N TYR A 49 3.26 10.84 1.73
CA TYR A 49 3.28 12.30 1.80
C TYR A 49 1.88 12.94 1.77
N TYR A 50 1.01 12.45 0.88
CA TYR A 50 -0.33 13.00 0.71
C TYR A 50 -1.31 12.59 1.82
N THR A 51 -1.00 11.62 2.68
CA THR A 51 -1.88 11.17 3.77
C THR A 51 -1.79 12.06 5.01
N GLY A 52 -0.77 12.92 5.10
CA GLY A 52 -0.49 13.72 6.30
C GLY A 52 0.16 12.94 7.44
N LEU A 53 0.57 11.69 7.20
CA LEU A 53 1.35 10.89 8.14
C LEU A 53 2.84 11.28 8.07
N THR A 54 3.51 11.41 9.22
CA THR A 54 4.88 11.93 9.30
C THR A 54 5.88 10.99 9.95
N ASP A 55 5.75 10.71 11.25
CA ASP A 55 6.81 10.04 12.02
C ASP A 55 6.55 8.55 12.19
N LYS A 56 5.28 8.21 12.38
CA LYS A 56 4.79 6.86 12.62
C LYS A 56 3.49 6.66 11.86
N VAL A 57 3.24 5.41 11.50
CA VAL A 57 2.01 4.96 10.86
C VAL A 57 1.57 3.65 11.48
N MET A 58 0.28 3.54 11.74
CA MET A 58 -0.34 2.25 12.03
C MET A 58 -0.71 1.58 10.71
N VAL A 59 -0.10 0.43 10.46
CA VAL A 59 -0.28 -0.38 9.25
C VAL A 59 -1.18 -1.54 9.61
N ILE A 60 -2.29 -1.66 8.90
CA ILE A 60 -3.30 -2.71 9.09
C ILE A 60 -3.35 -3.55 7.83
N PHE A 61 -3.04 -4.84 7.94
CA PHE A 61 -3.07 -5.79 6.82
C PHE A 61 -4.47 -6.36 6.59
N ASP A 62 -4.67 -6.98 5.44
CA ASP A 62 -5.91 -7.68 5.07
C ASP A 62 -6.26 -8.86 6.00
N ASP A 63 -5.30 -9.36 6.77
CA ASP A 63 -5.47 -10.39 7.80
C ASP A 63 -5.70 -9.83 9.22
N GLU A 64 -6.05 -8.53 9.32
CA GLU A 64 -6.30 -7.79 10.55
C GLU A 64 -5.09 -7.66 11.49
N LYS A 65 -3.89 -8.05 11.04
CA LYS A 65 -2.67 -7.74 11.80
C LYS A 65 -2.40 -6.25 11.72
N GLU A 66 -2.03 -5.70 12.88
CA GLU A 66 -1.64 -4.30 12.99
C GLU A 66 -0.19 -4.19 13.44
N MET A 67 0.54 -3.24 12.86
CA MET A 67 1.88 -2.92 13.28
C MET A 67 2.14 -1.41 13.19
N GLU A 68 2.83 -0.87 14.18
CA GLU A 68 3.32 0.50 14.13
C GLU A 68 4.71 0.52 13.49
N LEU A 69 4.89 1.33 12.47
CA LEU A 69 6.16 1.49 11.75
C LEU A 69 6.53 2.95 11.59
N SER A 70 7.83 3.23 11.48
CA SER A 70 8.34 4.56 11.20
C SER A 70 8.32 4.84 9.70
N ILE A 71 8.00 6.08 9.34
CA ILE A 71 8.07 6.57 7.96
C ILE A 71 9.47 7.18 7.74
N ASP A 72 10.03 7.04 6.54
CA ASP A 72 11.28 7.71 6.21
C ASP A 72 11.11 9.23 6.06
N ARG A 73 12.23 9.96 6.00
CA ARG A 73 12.21 11.44 5.86
C ARG A 73 11.67 11.94 4.53
N ASP A 74 11.60 11.07 3.53
CA ASP A 74 11.02 11.36 2.23
C ASP A 74 9.52 11.01 2.21
N TYR A 75 8.93 10.73 3.38
CA TYR A 75 7.54 10.33 3.57
C TYR A 75 7.16 9.06 2.81
N ASN A 76 8.10 8.14 2.65
CA ASN A 76 7.85 6.85 2.05
C ASN A 76 7.88 5.73 3.08
N PHE A 77 7.19 4.67 2.70
CA PHE A 77 7.06 3.46 3.44
C PHE A 77 7.42 2.28 2.54
N GLU A 78 8.47 1.54 2.91
CA GLU A 78 8.88 0.33 2.18
C GLU A 78 8.30 -0.90 2.86
N LEU A 79 7.58 -1.70 2.09
CA LEU A 79 6.95 -2.92 2.59
C LEU A 79 7.02 -4.03 1.56
N GLU A 80 7.36 -5.22 2.04
CA GLU A 80 7.26 -6.44 1.24
C GLU A 80 5.81 -6.93 1.23
N VAL A 81 5.19 -6.90 0.05
CA VAL A 81 3.83 -7.39 -0.16
C VAL A 81 3.88 -8.75 -0.84
N THR A 82 3.04 -9.68 -0.37
CA THR A 82 2.83 -10.97 -1.03
C THR A 82 1.42 -11.01 -1.59
N VAL A 83 1.29 -11.10 -2.91
CA VAL A 83 0.00 -11.13 -3.59
C VAL A 83 -0.15 -12.46 -4.31
N LYS A 84 -1.15 -13.25 -3.90
CA LYS A 84 -1.41 -14.56 -4.49
C LYS A 84 -1.89 -14.42 -5.94
N ALA A 85 -1.68 -15.48 -6.73
CA ALA A 85 -2.12 -15.55 -8.11
C ALA A 85 -3.60 -15.16 -8.28
N ASN A 86 -3.90 -14.26 -9.21
CA ASN A 86 -5.26 -13.76 -9.50
C ASN A 86 -6.01 -13.19 -8.27
N GLN A 87 -5.29 -12.70 -7.26
CA GLN A 87 -5.87 -12.13 -6.05
C GLN A 87 -5.42 -10.68 -5.83
N PHE A 88 -6.13 -10.02 -4.92
CA PHE A 88 -5.78 -8.70 -4.41
C PHE A 88 -5.42 -8.81 -2.93
N THR A 89 -4.62 -7.87 -2.46
CA THR A 89 -4.37 -7.59 -1.05
C THR A 89 -4.47 -6.09 -0.84
N TRP A 90 -4.79 -5.67 0.38
CA TRP A 90 -4.85 -4.27 0.73
C TRP A 90 -4.26 -4.03 2.10
N ILE A 91 -3.83 -2.79 2.29
CA ILE A 91 -3.16 -2.34 3.51
C ILE A 91 -3.67 -0.94 3.82
N THR A 92 -4.13 -0.75 5.04
CA THR A 92 -4.65 0.52 5.51
C THR A 92 -3.62 1.22 6.39
N PHE A 93 -3.56 2.54 6.29
CA PHE A 93 -2.66 3.42 7.03
C PHE A 93 -3.48 4.40 7.88
N ARG A 94 -3.24 4.42 9.19
CA ARG A 94 -3.86 5.33 10.15
C ARG A 94 -2.83 6.17 10.89
#